data_AF-A0A940JKK4-F1
#
_entry.id   AF-A0A940JKK4-F1
#
_cell.length_a   1.000
_cell.length_b   1.000
_cell.length_c   1.000
_cell.angle_alpha   90.00
_cell.angle_beta   90.00
_cell.angle_gamma   90.00
#
_symmetry.space_group_name_H-M   'P 1'
#
loop_
_entity.id
_entity.type
_entity.pdbx_description
1 polymer ?
#
loop_
_entity_poly.entity_id
_entity_poly.type
_entity_poly.pdbx_seq_one_letter_code
_entity_poly.pdbx_strand_id
1 'polypeptide(L)' 'MPTGRVKFYDEDKGFGFIAADDGQEVFLHASALPAGTSVKAGARLEFGVADGRKG' A
#
# COMPACT_ATOMS: atom_id res chain seq x y z
N MET A 1 8.23 7.57 -8.86
CA MET A 1 7.57 6.92 -7.71
C MET A 1 6.29 6.29 -8.24
N PRO A 2 6.06 4.98 -8.10
CA PRO A 2 4.82 4.38 -8.55
C PRO A 2 3.62 4.97 -7.79
N THR A 3 2.51 5.16 -8.50
CA THR A 3 1.24 5.59 -7.89
C THR A 3 0.22 4.46 -8.00
N GLY A 4 -0.76 4.48 -7.13
CA GLY A 4 -1.88 3.55 -7.20
C GLY A 4 -2.96 3.88 -6.20
N ARG A 5 -4.02 3.09 -6.23
CA ARG A 5 -5.16 3.26 -5.33
C ARG A 5 -5.16 2.16 -4.30
N VAL A 6 -5.48 2.51 -3.07
CA VAL A 6 -5.75 1.53 -2.02
C VAL A 6 -7.00 0.77 -2.45
N LYS A 7 -6.86 -0.50 -2.77
CA LYS A 7 -8.01 -1.36 -3.08
C LYS A 7 -8.76 -1.68 -1.80
N PHE A 8 -8.01 -1.97 -0.75
CA PHE A 8 -8.52 -2.35 0.55
C PHE A 8 -7.45 -2.11 1.61
N TYR A 9 -7.82 -1.61 2.78
CA TYR A 9 -6.93 -1.54 3.93
C TYR A 9 -7.75 -1.80 5.18
N ASP A 10 -7.25 -2.71 6.00
CA ASP A 10 -7.88 -3.15 7.24
C ASP A 10 -7.01 -2.65 8.38
N GLU A 11 -7.45 -1.57 9.03
CA GLU A 11 -6.74 -0.95 10.15
C GLU A 11 -6.70 -1.89 11.37
N ASP A 12 -7.75 -2.70 11.53
CA ASP A 12 -7.91 -3.66 12.63
C ASP A 12 -6.92 -4.83 12.50
N LYS A 13 -6.76 -5.35 11.28
CA LYS A 13 -5.76 -6.39 10.99
C LYS A 13 -4.36 -5.85 10.69
N GLY A 14 -4.22 -4.56 10.41
CA GLY A 14 -2.96 -3.91 10.06
C GLY A 14 -2.38 -4.34 8.70
N PHE A 15 -3.22 -4.66 7.72
CA PHE A 15 -2.76 -4.96 6.36
C PHE A 15 -3.75 -4.49 5.30
N GLY A 16 -3.29 -4.40 4.06
CA GLY A 16 -4.12 -4.10 2.91
C GLY A 16 -3.45 -4.38 1.58
N PHE A 17 -4.12 -3.93 0.53
CA PHE A 17 -3.72 -4.10 -0.84
C PHE A 17 -3.86 -2.77 -1.58
N ILE A 18 -2.83 -2.44 -2.34
CA ILE A 18 -2.81 -1.30 -3.23
C ILE A 18 -2.81 -1.83 -4.66
N ALA A 19 -3.75 -1.35 -5.47
CA ALA A 19 -3.75 -1.58 -6.90
C ALA A 19 -2.89 -0.49 -7.56
N ALA A 20 -1.74 -0.87 -8.09
CA ALA A 20 -0.87 0.00 -8.88
C ALA A 20 -1.54 0.33 -10.23
N ASP A 21 -1.20 1.50 -10.79
CA ASP A 21 -1.69 1.91 -12.12
C ASP A 21 -1.21 0.97 -13.24
N ASP A 22 -0.04 0.33 -13.03
CA ASP A 22 0.53 -0.72 -13.89
C ASP A 22 -0.26 -2.05 -13.88
N GLY A 23 -1.32 -2.14 -13.06
CA GLY A 23 -2.13 -3.35 -12.91
C GLY A 23 -1.57 -4.37 -11.91
N GLN A 24 -0.45 -4.07 -11.25
CA GLN A 24 0.10 -4.90 -10.19
C GLN A 24 -0.63 -4.68 -8.85
N GLU A 25 -0.78 -5.75 -8.07
CA GLU A 25 -1.30 -5.68 -6.71
C GLU A 25 -0.13 -5.72 -5.72
N VAL A 26 -0.04 -4.68 -4.90
CA VAL A 26 1.03 -4.48 -3.92
C VAL A 26 0.48 -4.72 -2.53
N PHE A 27 1.09 -5.66 -1.81
CA PHE A 27 0.75 -5.93 -0.43
C PHE A 27 1.27 -4.81 0.47
N LEU A 28 0.38 -4.22 1.26
CA LEU A 28 0.68 -3.16 2.20
C LEU A 28 0.54 -3.71 3.62
N HIS A 29 1.63 -3.71 4.38
CA HIS A 29 1.60 -4.03 5.81
C HIS A 29 1.61 -2.74 6.64
N ALA A 30 0.94 -2.70 7.78
CA ALA A 30 0.94 -1.53 8.67
C ALA A 30 2.35 -1.13 9.11
N SER A 31 3.29 -2.09 9.18
CA SER A 31 4.70 -1.82 9.45
C SER A 31 5.41 -1.02 8.35
N ALA A 32 4.87 -1.01 7.12
CA ALA A 32 5.37 -0.19 6.02
C ALA A 32 4.76 1.24 6.05
N LEU A 33 3.73 1.47 6.87
CA LEU A 33 3.13 2.78 7.03
C LEU A 33 3.87 3.59 8.10
N PRO A 34 4.13 4.88 7.85
CA PRO A 34 4.63 5.77 8.88
C PRO A 34 3.62 5.86 10.03
N ALA A 35 4.13 5.91 11.26
CA ALA A 35 3.29 6.09 12.44
C ALA A 35 2.39 7.33 12.29
N GLY A 36 1.07 7.15 12.46
CA GLY A 36 0.07 8.21 12.30
C GLY A 36 -0.49 8.36 10.88
N THR A 37 -0.10 7.50 9.93
CA THR A 37 -0.67 7.51 8.58
C THR A 37 -1.89 6.59 8.51
N SER A 38 -3.09 7.18 8.44
CA SER A 38 -4.31 6.42 8.16
C SER A 38 -4.51 6.28 6.66
N VAL A 39 -4.63 5.04 6.20
CA VAL A 39 -4.86 4.71 4.79
C VAL A 39 -6.32 4.31 4.59
N LYS A 40 -7.01 4.98 3.67
CA LYS A 40 -8.41 4.67 3.34
C LYS A 40 -8.54 3.93 2.02
N ALA A 41 -9.41 2.92 1.97
CA ALA A 41 -9.80 2.28 0.73
C ALA A 41 -10.33 3.32 -0.28
N GLY A 42 -9.86 3.23 -1.53
CA GLY A 42 -10.17 4.17 -2.61
C GLY A 42 -9.27 5.41 -2.67
N ALA A 43 -8.45 5.68 -1.66
CA ALA A 43 -7.50 6.80 -1.72
C ALA A 43 -6.39 6.50 -2.73
N ARG A 44 -6.06 7.48 -3.57
CA ARG A 44 -4.89 7.42 -4.45
C ARG A 44 -3.69 7.91 -3.65
N LEU A 45 -2.68 7.06 -3.57
CA LEU A 45 -1.46 7.32 -2.82
C LEU A 45 -0.26 7.11 -3.74
N GLU A 46 0.81 7.82 -3.45
CA GLU A 46 2.12 7.57 -4.03
C GLU A 46 2.89 6.67 -3.07
N PHE A 47 3.38 5.53 -3.55
CA PHE A 47 4.11 4.57 -2.72
C PHE A 47 5.40 4.17 -3.42
N GLY A 48 6.44 3.90 -2.65
CA GLY A 48 7.62 3.25 -3.18
C GLY A 48 7.41 1.75 -3.17
N VAL A 49 7.27 1.12 -4.34
CA VAL A 49 7.55 -0.33 -4.44
C VAL A 49 9.06 -0.45 -4.27
N ALA A 50 9.50 -0.73 -3.05
CA ALA A 50 10.85 -1.20 -2.86
C ALA A 50 10.90 -2.63 -3.40
N ASP A 51 11.59 -2.84 -4.53
CA ASP A 51 12.14 -4.15 -4.89
C ASP A 51 13.25 -4.47 -3.87
N GLY A 52 12.83 -4.66 -2.63
CA GLY A 52 13.71 -4.75 -1.49
C GLY A 52 14.22 -6.17 -1.43
N ARG A 53 15.17 -6.51 -2.31
CA ARG A 53 16.10 -7.66 -2.25
C ARG A 53 15.79 -8.65 -1.11
N LYS A 54 14.69 -9.35 -1.25
CA LYS A 54 14.36 -10.56 -0.52
C LYS A 54 13.53 -11.31 -1.54
N GLY A 55 14.25 -12.12 -2.32
CA GLY A 55 13.70 -12.89 -3.43
C GLY A 55 12.67 -13.91 -2.98
#